data_AF-A0A661C671-F1
#
_entry.id   AF-A0A661C671-F1
#
_cell.length_a   1.000
_cell.length_b   1.000
_cell.length_c   1.000
_cell.angle_alpha   90.00
_cell.angle_beta   90.00
_cell.angle_gamma   90.00
#
_symmetry.space_group_name_H-M   'P 1'
#
loop_
_entity.id
_entity.type
_entity.pdbx_description
1 polymer ?
#
loop_
_entity_poly.entity_id
_entity_poly.type
_entity_poly.pdbx_seq_one_letter_code
_entity_poly.pdbx_strand_id
1 'polypeptide(L)'
;MAEKNKLNKLLTTGRGPDEAENWIFSLIPVTVAFAFYIVFITASDLENKNVFVAYGAAAGFVGLETYWILHGWRKNHGSTILMGILGIAATLGILYFYLSLV
;
A
#
# COMPACT_ATOMS: atom_id res chain seq x y z
N MET A 1 -31.38 4.77 5.96
CA MET A 1 -30.95 5.01 7.37
C MET A 1 -29.60 4.38 7.71
N ALA A 2 -29.32 3.13 7.28
CA ALA A 2 -28.05 2.44 7.59
C ALA A 2 -26.80 3.15 7.05
N GLU A 3 -26.83 3.69 5.82
CA GLU A 3 -25.68 4.41 5.24
C GLU A 3 -25.33 5.72 5.96
N LYS A 4 -26.35 6.48 6.37
CA LYS A 4 -26.16 7.73 7.13
C LYS A 4 -25.45 7.45 8.47
N ASN A 5 -25.69 6.27 9.04
CA ASN A 5 -25.03 5.81 10.26
C ASN A 5 -23.58 5.35 10.01
N LYS A 6 -23.29 4.77 8.84
CA LYS A 6 -21.94 4.35 8.45
C LYS A 6 -21.02 5.53 8.13
N LEU A 7 -21.51 6.52 7.37
CA LEU A 7 -20.80 7.77 7.10
C LEU A 7 -20.45 8.53 8.39
N ASN A 8 -21.38 8.59 9.34
CA ASN A 8 -21.14 9.26 10.61
C ASN A 8 -20.05 8.53 11.44
N LYS A 9 -20.08 7.19 11.46
CA LYS A 9 -19.01 6.39 12.08
C LYS A 9 -17.66 6.64 11.40
N LEU A 10 -17.61 6.64 10.06
CA LEU A 10 -16.40 6.94 9.29
C LEU A 10 -15.72 8.27 9.67
N LEU A 11 -16.50 9.26 10.10
CA LEU A 11 -16.01 10.59 10.46
C LEU A 11 -15.66 10.74 11.95
N THR A 12 -16.15 9.84 12.82
CA THR A 12 -16.07 10.01 14.28
C THR A 12 -15.20 8.97 14.98
N THR A 13 -14.93 7.81 14.37
CA THR A 13 -14.01 6.81 14.94
C THR A 13 -12.56 7.05 14.51
N GLY A 14 -11.68 7.13 15.51
CA GLY A 14 -10.23 7.28 15.36
C GLY A 14 -9.47 5.99 15.68
N ARG A 15 -8.18 6.00 15.40
CA ARG A 15 -7.33 4.81 15.40
C ARG A 15 -6.66 4.57 16.75
N GLY A 16 -6.61 3.31 17.18
CA GLY A 16 -5.88 2.87 18.37
C GLY A 16 -4.38 2.67 18.10
N PRO A 17 -3.50 2.90 19.09
CA PRO A 17 -2.04 2.74 18.93
C PRO A 17 -1.59 1.29 18.67
N ASP A 18 -2.36 0.31 19.14
CA ASP A 18 -2.16 -1.14 18.97
C ASP A 18 -2.38 -1.64 17.53
N GLU A 19 -3.17 -0.92 16.73
CA GLU A 19 -3.42 -1.29 15.32
C GLU A 19 -2.20 -1.05 14.42
N ALA A 20 -1.34 -0.06 14.75
CA ALA A 20 -0.14 0.22 13.98
C ALA A 20 0.93 -0.87 14.20
N GLU A 21 1.09 -1.32 15.44
CA GLU A 21 2.06 -2.35 15.81
C GLU A 21 1.76 -3.69 15.13
N ASN A 22 0.51 -4.17 15.26
CA ASN A 22 0.07 -5.42 14.61
C ASN A 22 0.21 -5.36 13.09
N TRP A 23 0.00 -4.19 12.49
CA TRP A 23 0.22 -4.00 11.07
C TRP A 23 1.71 -4.12 10.68
N ILE A 24 2.62 -3.48 11.42
CA ILE A 24 4.07 -3.59 11.16
C ILE A 24 4.50 -5.05 11.19
N PHE A 25 4.04 -5.82 12.18
CA PHE A 25 4.33 -7.25 12.27
C PHE A 25 3.78 -8.05 11.09
N SER A 26 2.62 -7.67 10.55
CA SER A 26 2.04 -8.31 9.36
C SER A 26 2.83 -8.07 8.06
N LEU A 27 3.73 -7.07 8.04
CA LEU A 27 4.57 -6.78 6.87
C LEU A 27 5.76 -7.72 6.73
N ILE A 28 6.18 -8.40 7.80
CA ILE A 28 7.39 -9.26 7.79
C ILE A 28 7.37 -10.27 6.63
N PRO A 29 6.29 -11.06 6.41
CA PRO A 29 6.25 -11.99 5.28
C PRO A 29 6.31 -11.30 3.92
N VAL A 30 5.70 -10.11 3.81
CA VAL A 30 5.71 -9.30 2.57
C VAL A 30 7.11 -8.79 2.28
N THR A 31 7.82 -8.30 3.29
CA THR A 31 9.22 -7.86 3.18
C THR A 31 10.12 -9.01 2.75
N VAL A 32 9.95 -10.20 3.33
CA VAL A 32 10.71 -11.40 2.95
C VAL A 32 10.44 -11.76 1.49
N ALA A 33 9.17 -11.82 1.06
CA ALA A 33 8.80 -12.10 -0.33
C ALA A 33 9.39 -11.06 -1.30
N PHE A 34 9.37 -9.78 -0.92
CA PHE A 34 9.93 -8.71 -1.73
C PHE A 34 11.47 -8.80 -1.86
N ALA A 35 12.17 -9.21 -0.79
CA ALA A 35 13.61 -9.45 -0.85
C ALA A 35 13.95 -10.58 -1.84
N PHE A 36 13.21 -11.69 -1.82
CA PHE A 36 13.37 -12.77 -2.80
C PHE A 36 13.11 -12.30 -4.23
N TYR A 37 12.07 -11.47 -4.44
CA TYR A 37 11.80 -10.87 -5.73
C TYR A 37 12.97 -10.04 -6.27
N ILE A 38 13.56 -9.17 -5.43
CA ILE A 38 14.72 -8.35 -5.83
C ILE A 38 15.92 -9.23 -6.18
N VAL A 39 16.23 -10.22 -5.35
CA VAL A 39 17.34 -11.15 -5.59
C VAL A 39 17.13 -11.87 -6.91
N PHE A 40 15.92 -12.36 -7.17
CA PHE A 40 15.57 -13.04 -8.42
C PHE A 40 15.75 -12.15 -9.65
N ILE A 41 15.19 -10.93 -9.65
CA ILE A 41 15.31 -10.00 -10.78
C ILE A 41 16.77 -9.60 -11.02
N THR A 42 17.53 -9.36 -9.95
CA THR A 42 18.94 -8.96 -10.04
C THR A 42 19.81 -10.08 -10.61
N ALA A 43 19.56 -11.32 -10.19
CA ALA A 43 20.28 -12.50 -10.67
C ALA A 43 19.89 -12.92 -12.09
N SER A 44 18.70 -12.54 -12.57
CA SER A 44 18.21 -12.89 -13.90
C SER A 44 18.81 -12.00 -14.98
N ASP A 45 19.08 -12.52 -16.17
CA ASP A 45 19.57 -11.74 -17.32
C ASP A 45 18.42 -11.13 -18.12
N LEU A 46 17.68 -10.22 -17.48
CA LEU A 46 16.57 -9.49 -18.10
C LEU A 46 17.06 -8.15 -18.65
N GLU A 47 16.57 -7.80 -19.84
CA GLU A 47 16.64 -6.42 -20.32
C GLU A 47 15.73 -5.54 -19.43
N ASN A 48 16.19 -4.34 -19.07
CA ASN A 48 15.44 -3.39 -18.22
C ASN A 48 15.11 -3.88 -16.79
N LYS A 49 16.02 -4.60 -16.11
CA LYS A 49 15.86 -5.07 -14.71
C LYS A 49 15.34 -3.99 -13.75
N ASN A 50 15.81 -2.76 -13.92
CA ASN A 50 15.43 -1.62 -13.08
C ASN A 50 13.95 -1.27 -13.18
N VAL A 51 13.35 -1.43 -14.37
CA VAL A 51 11.92 -1.19 -14.60
C VAL A 51 11.09 -2.24 -13.86
N PHE A 52 11.49 -3.52 -13.88
CA PHE A 52 10.83 -4.56 -13.09
C PHE A 52 10.92 -4.29 -11.60
N VAL A 53 12.09 -3.87 -11.11
CA VAL A 53 12.23 -3.49 -9.69
C VAL A 53 11.30 -2.33 -9.33
N ALA A 54 11.19 -1.31 -10.19
CA ALA A 54 10.30 -0.18 -9.98
C ALA A 54 8.81 -0.59 -9.95
N TYR A 55 8.37 -1.42 -10.89
CA TYR A 55 7.01 -1.98 -10.88
C TYR A 55 6.73 -2.84 -9.65
N GLY A 56 7.68 -3.68 -9.25
CA GLY A 56 7.55 -4.51 -8.05
C GLY A 56 7.44 -3.67 -6.78
N ALA A 57 8.27 -2.63 -6.66
CA ALA A 57 8.19 -1.69 -5.54
C ALA A 57 6.83 -0.99 -5.50
N ALA A 58 6.36 -0.48 -6.64
CA ALA A 58 5.05 0.15 -6.74
C ALA A 58 3.92 -0.81 -6.36
N ALA A 59 3.96 -2.07 -6.83
CA ALA A 59 2.98 -3.09 -6.47
C ALA A 59 2.98 -3.39 -4.96
N GLY A 60 4.15 -3.44 -4.32
CA GLY A 60 4.28 -3.61 -2.87
C GLY A 60 3.62 -2.48 -2.08
N PHE A 61 3.92 -1.23 -2.45
CA PHE A 61 3.30 -0.05 -1.83
C PHE A 61 1.79 0.03 -2.07
N VAL A 62 1.33 -0.21 -3.31
CA VAL A 62 -0.11 -0.21 -3.62
C VAL A 62 -0.85 -1.30 -2.85
N GLY A 63 -0.28 -2.50 -2.71
CA GLY A 63 -0.87 -3.57 -1.90
C GLY A 63 -1.00 -3.19 -0.42
N LEU A 64 0.01 -2.52 0.12
CA LEU A 64 0.04 -2.03 1.49
C LEU A 64 -1.00 -0.92 1.75
N GLU A 65 -1.15 0.02 0.81
CA GLU A 65 -2.20 1.04 0.89
C GLU A 65 -3.61 0.45 0.70
N THR A 66 -3.74 -0.58 -0.15
CA THR A 66 -5.00 -1.31 -0.35
C THR A 66 -5.44 -2.01 0.94
N TYR A 67 -4.51 -2.59 1.69
CA TYR A 67 -4.80 -3.14 3.02
C TYR A 67 -5.39 -2.06 3.94
N TRP A 68 -4.80 -0.86 3.97
CA TRP A 68 -5.29 0.24 4.80
C TRP A 68 -6.68 0.72 4.41
N ILE A 69 -6.97 0.78 3.12
CA ILE A 69 -8.30 1.11 2.60
C ILE A 69 -9.33 0.08 3.08
N LEU A 70 -9.05 -1.21 2.91
CA LEU A 70 -9.97 -2.28 3.31
C LEU A 70 -10.14 -2.35 4.83
N HIS A 71 -9.06 -2.16 5.58
CA HIS A 71 -9.08 -2.11 7.03
C HIS A 71 -9.89 -0.91 7.54
N GLY A 72 -9.61 0.30 7.03
CA GLY A 72 -10.35 1.52 7.34
C GLY A 72 -11.83 1.40 6.97
N TRP A 73 -12.16 0.71 5.89
CA TRP A 73 -13.54 0.43 5.50
C TRP A 73 -14.26 -0.51 6.48
N ARG A 74 -13.58 -1.55 6.98
CA ARG A 74 -14.13 -2.47 7.99
C ARG A 74 -14.30 -1.82 9.35
N LYS A 75 -13.35 -0.98 9.76
CA LYS A 75 -13.35 -0.30 11.07
C LYS A 75 -14.09 1.04 11.09
N ASN A 76 -14.56 1.51 9.94
CA ASN A 76 -15.15 2.85 9.77
C ASN A 76 -14.16 3.96 10.18
N HIS A 77 -12.94 3.91 9.67
CA HIS A 77 -11.94 4.99 9.79
C HIS A 77 -11.79 5.69 8.42
N GLY A 78 -12.58 6.74 8.20
CA GLY A 78 -12.63 7.46 6.92
C GLY A 78 -11.30 8.12 6.54
N SER A 79 -10.57 8.64 7.52
CA SER A 79 -9.24 9.24 7.33
C SER A 79 -8.21 8.22 6.82
N THR A 80 -8.29 6.97 7.28
CA THR A 80 -7.36 5.91 6.86
C THR A 80 -7.60 5.50 5.40
N ILE A 81 -8.86 5.49 4.96
CA ILE A 81 -9.19 5.23 3.55
C ILE A 81 -8.66 6.36 2.65
N LEU A 82 -8.86 7.62 3.06
CA LEU A 82 -8.39 8.78 2.30
C LEU A 82 -6.87 8.79 2.16
N MET A 83 -6.14 8.54 3.25
CA MET A 83 -4.69 8.42 3.21
C MET A 83 -4.23 7.29 2.29
N GLY A 84 -4.90 6.13 2.33
CA GLY A 84 -4.58 5.01 1.45
C GLY A 84 -4.76 5.33 -0.03
N ILE A 85 -5.86 6.00 -0.40
CA ILE A 85 -6.11 6.42 -1.79
C ILE A 85 -5.04 7.42 -2.26
N LEU A 86 -4.68 8.39 -1.41
CA LEU A 86 -3.62 9.35 -1.71
C LEU A 86 -2.25 8.66 -1.86
N GLY A 87 -1.95 7.66 -1.02
CA GLY A 87 -0.74 6.85 -1.10
C GLY A 87 -0.63 6.07 -2.41
N ILE A 88 -1.73 5.46 -2.87
CA ILE A 88 -1.78 4.78 -4.18
C ILE A 88 -1.55 5.79 -5.31
N ALA A 89 -2.25 6.92 -5.29
CA ALA A 89 -2.11 7.95 -6.32
C ALA A 89 -0.67 8.50 -6.39
N ALA A 90 -0.04 8.75 -5.24
CA ALA A 90 1.35 9.18 -5.16
C ALA A 90 2.31 8.12 -5.71
N THR A 91 2.11 6.85 -5.34
CA THR A 91 2.95 5.73 -5.78
C THR A 91 2.89 5.56 -7.30
N LEU A 92 1.68 5.60 -7.88
CA LEU A 92 1.51 5.53 -9.33
C LEU A 92 2.10 6.75 -10.05
N GLY A 93 1.96 7.94 -9.46
CA GLY A 93 2.58 9.17 -9.98
C GLY A 93 4.10 9.09 -10.01
N ILE A 94 4.73 8.60 -8.93
CA ILE A 94 6.18 8.40 -8.84
C ILE A 94 6.64 7.35 -9.86
N LEU A 95 5.93 6.24 -9.98
CA LEU A 95 6.25 5.20 -10.97
C LEU A 95 6.18 5.76 -12.39
N TYR A 96 5.10 6.48 -12.72
CA TYR A 96 4.94 7.11 -14.03
C TYR A 96 6.09 8.09 -14.32
N PHE A 97 6.43 8.94 -13.35
CA PHE A 97 7.55 9.87 -13.49
C PHE A 97 8.88 9.15 -13.71
N TYR A 98 9.16 8.08 -12.95
CA TYR A 98 10.35 7.26 -13.14
C TYR A 98 10.42 6.66 -14.55
N LEU A 99 9.32 6.08 -15.04
CA LEU A 99 9.24 5.49 -16.38
C LEU A 99 9.38 6.52 -17.49
N SER A 100 9.03 7.79 -17.24
CA SER A 100 9.21 8.86 -18.23
C SER A 100 10.67 9.33 -18.37
N LEU A 101 11.54 8.99 -17.42
CA LEU A 101 12.95 9.39 -17.39
C LEU A 101 13.90 8.30 -17.90
N VAL A 102 13.43 7.05 -18.00
CA VAL A 102 14.19 5.87 -18.42
C VAL A 102 13.84 5.55 -19.87
#